data_AF-A0A3L7TJS7-F1
#
_entry.id   AF-A0A3L7TJS7-F1
#
_cell.length_a   1.000
_cell.length_b   1.000
_cell.length_c   1.000
_cell.angle_alpha   90.00
_cell.angle_beta   90.00
_cell.angle_gamma   90.00
#
_symmetry.space_group_name_H-M   'P 1'
#
loop_
_entity.id
_entity.type
_entity.pdbx_description
1 polymer ?
#
loop_
_entity_poly.entity_id
_entity_poly.type
_entity_poly.pdbx_seq_one_letter_code
_entity_poly.pdbx_strand_id
1 'polypeptide(L)'
;MRCFRPFAAVLLSASALFGASQACAQSPNASTSLDQSIIASSAVLTEAQKTAIKAFAQTQVQLLATANDQAELESARRILTDAPRDPAATAIFRRGYSTVLIPLLTPVASGTDLRRAIFAMQALRFLRSNEAVDALLNRASLATEKDGARRLVAAGLAADLLSDADLSPIQMEAIAKRLGICALAETDSFALQQQLEGFNALLKRSQLPADTAKTVRKSEFEAIALLASSIAQQPNADARMNAVYRALISVRNQWVEMPTAEKTAAAPQLARGLVDLLKASDKQWTSVRANANLSPSYAGMCNSAEVLLRLVDRSMRPNAPRSTDDRVLPKTWESADKAAFTAEVKRWSDAVATYK
;
A
#
# COMPACT_ATOMS: atom_id res chain seq x y z
N MET A 1 14.62 69.07 37.04
CA MET A 1 14.06 69.34 35.69
C MET A 1 12.79 68.49 35.55
N ARG A 2 11.65 69.09 35.93
CA ARG A 2 10.46 69.38 35.10
C ARG A 2 9.76 68.10 34.56
N CYS A 3 8.81 67.53 35.31
CA CYS A 3 7.33 67.77 35.27
C CYS A 3 6.68 67.12 34.03
N PHE A 4 5.65 66.25 34.07
CA PHE A 4 4.32 66.33 34.72
C PHE A 4 3.68 64.91 34.84
N ARG A 5 2.91 64.66 35.92
CA ARG A 5 1.82 63.65 36.03
C ARG A 5 0.48 64.32 35.60
N PRO A 6 -0.76 63.86 35.95
CA PRO A 6 -1.50 62.58 35.85
C PRO A 6 -2.91 62.80 35.16
N PHE A 7 -3.85 61.87 35.40
CA PHE A 7 -5.33 62.01 35.48
C PHE A 7 -6.22 61.39 34.39
N ALA A 8 -7.31 60.84 34.92
CA ALA A 8 -8.34 59.99 34.35
C ALA A 8 -9.37 60.73 33.49
N ALA A 9 -10.10 59.98 32.65
CA ALA A 9 -11.46 60.32 32.27
C ALA A 9 -12.29 59.04 32.07
N VAL A 10 -13.26 58.87 32.97
CA VAL A 10 -14.44 58.02 32.84
C VAL A 10 -15.40 58.71 31.87
N LEU A 11 -16.04 57.95 30.97
CA LEU A 11 -17.32 58.33 30.40
C LEU A 11 -18.16 57.08 30.07
N LEU A 12 -19.25 56.95 30.84
CA LEU A 12 -20.40 56.11 30.56
C LEU A 12 -21.10 56.59 29.28
N SER A 13 -21.53 55.66 28.41
CA SER A 13 -22.81 55.73 27.67
C SER A 13 -23.12 54.31 27.20
N ALA A 14 -24.14 53.63 27.70
CA ALA A 14 -25.56 53.77 27.39
C ALA A 14 -25.99 52.53 26.58
N SER A 15 -26.85 51.74 27.23
CA SER A 15 -27.46 50.51 26.75
C SER A 15 -28.22 50.72 25.44
N ALA A 16 -28.00 49.82 24.48
CA ALA A 16 -29.00 49.51 23.46
C ALA A 16 -29.23 47.99 23.49
N LEU A 17 -30.37 47.61 24.07
CA LEU A 17 -30.99 46.32 23.87
C LEU A 17 -31.19 46.11 22.37
N PHE A 18 -30.41 45.20 21.78
CA PHE A 18 -30.86 44.45 20.62
C PHE A 18 -30.87 42.99 21.02
N GLY A 19 -32.07 42.51 21.33
CA GLY A 19 -32.39 41.09 21.28
C GLY A 19 -32.27 40.63 19.83
N ALA A 20 -31.04 40.33 19.40
CA ALA A 20 -30.84 39.39 18.33
C ALA A 20 -30.98 38.01 18.96
N SER A 21 -32.19 37.47 18.88
CA SER A 21 -32.36 36.02 18.83
C SER A 21 -31.34 35.50 17.82
N GLN A 22 -30.25 34.92 18.32
CA GLN A 22 -29.53 33.92 17.56
C GLN A 22 -30.53 32.81 17.32
N ALA A 23 -31.31 32.96 16.24
CA ALA A 23 -31.67 31.83 15.43
C ALA A 23 -30.31 31.20 15.12
N CYS A 24 -29.97 30.16 15.86
CA CYS A 24 -29.08 29.14 15.37
C CYS A 24 -29.59 28.88 13.95
N ALA A 25 -28.84 29.34 12.97
CA ALA A 25 -28.91 28.81 11.63
C ALA A 25 -28.54 27.33 11.83
N GLN A 26 -29.56 26.52 12.13
CA GLN A 26 -29.51 25.10 11.99
C GLN A 26 -29.05 24.92 10.55
N SER A 27 -27.80 24.46 10.39
CA SER A 27 -27.36 23.97 9.09
C SER A 27 -28.48 23.07 8.59
N PRO A 28 -29.02 23.31 7.39
CA PRO A 28 -30.17 22.55 6.90
C PRO A 28 -29.81 21.08 7.03
N ASN A 29 -30.58 20.36 7.84
CA ASN A 29 -30.38 18.98 8.27
C ASN A 29 -29.39 18.24 7.36
N ALA A 30 -28.12 18.16 7.79
CA ALA A 30 -27.10 17.42 7.07
C ALA A 30 -27.63 15.99 6.94
N SER A 31 -28.08 15.61 5.74
CA SER A 31 -28.67 14.29 5.54
C SER A 31 -27.58 13.26 5.87
N THR A 32 -27.82 12.45 6.89
CA THR A 32 -26.88 11.42 7.35
C THR A 32 -26.92 10.16 6.48
N SER A 33 -27.82 10.12 5.49
CA SER A 33 -27.98 9.03 4.54
C SER A 33 -28.33 9.54 3.15
N LEU A 34 -28.02 8.73 2.14
CA LEU A 34 -28.49 8.90 0.76
C LEU A 34 -29.78 8.11 0.57
N ASP A 35 -30.62 8.57 -0.36
CA ASP A 35 -31.83 7.85 -0.75
C ASP A 35 -31.48 6.45 -1.30
N GLN A 36 -32.16 5.42 -0.80
CA GLN A 36 -31.93 4.03 -1.17
C GLN A 36 -32.12 3.78 -2.67
N SER A 37 -33.01 4.53 -3.32
CA SER A 37 -33.23 4.45 -4.77
C SER A 37 -32.00 4.90 -5.57
N ILE A 38 -31.16 5.78 -5.01
CA ILE A 38 -29.90 6.20 -5.61
C ILE A 38 -28.85 5.10 -5.44
N ILE A 39 -28.75 4.54 -4.22
CA ILE A 39 -27.79 3.48 -3.87
C ILE A 39 -28.04 2.21 -4.69
N ALA A 40 -29.30 1.81 -4.81
CA ALA A 40 -29.75 0.63 -5.53
C ALA A 40 -29.87 0.83 -7.04
N SER A 41 -29.53 2.01 -7.57
CA SER A 41 -29.70 2.31 -9.00
C SER A 41 -28.85 1.39 -9.88
N SER A 42 -29.50 0.64 -10.76
CA SER A 42 -28.85 -0.15 -11.82
C SER A 42 -28.82 0.58 -13.16
N ALA A 43 -29.35 1.80 -13.23
CA ALA A 43 -29.25 2.69 -14.39
C ALA A 43 -28.19 3.76 -14.14
N VAL A 44 -27.69 4.36 -15.23
CA VAL A 44 -26.79 5.51 -15.14
C VAL A 44 -27.46 6.60 -14.30
N LEU A 45 -26.74 7.11 -13.30
CA LEU A 45 -27.27 8.12 -12.39
C LEU A 45 -27.66 9.39 -13.15
N THR A 46 -28.85 9.92 -12.83
CA THR A 46 -29.34 11.18 -13.37
C THR A 46 -28.57 12.36 -12.78
N GLU A 47 -28.61 13.53 -13.43
CA GLU A 47 -27.96 14.74 -12.92
C GLU A 47 -28.51 15.18 -11.55
N ALA A 48 -29.81 14.97 -11.31
CA ALA A 48 -30.42 15.22 -10.01
C ALA A 48 -29.83 14.29 -8.93
N GLN A 49 -29.66 12.99 -9.22
CA GLN A 49 -29.06 12.04 -8.30
C GLN A 49 -27.58 12.36 -8.03
N LYS A 50 -26.81 12.73 -9.06
CA LYS A 50 -25.42 13.18 -8.90
C LYS A 50 -25.32 14.44 -8.04
N THR A 51 -26.26 15.37 -8.20
CA THR A 51 -26.34 16.59 -7.40
C THR A 51 -26.63 16.28 -5.93
N ALA A 52 -27.57 15.36 -5.67
CA ALA A 52 -27.87 14.89 -4.32
C ALA A 52 -26.65 14.22 -3.66
N ILE A 53 -25.95 13.33 -4.39
CA ILE A 53 -24.70 12.72 -3.95
C ILE A 53 -23.65 13.78 -3.62
N LYS A 54 -23.51 14.81 -4.46
CA LYS A 54 -22.54 15.89 -4.26
C LYS A 54 -22.85 16.71 -3.02
N ALA A 55 -24.09 17.12 -2.82
CA ALA A 55 -24.49 17.86 -1.62
C ALA A 55 -24.21 17.04 -0.35
N PHE A 56 -24.63 15.77 -0.34
CA PHE A 56 -24.35 14.83 0.75
C PHE A 56 -22.84 14.70 1.03
N ALA A 57 -22.04 14.42 0.00
CA ALA A 57 -20.61 14.21 0.12
C ALA A 57 -19.88 15.47 0.59
N GLN A 58 -20.25 16.65 0.07
CA GLN A 58 -19.62 17.92 0.44
C GLN A 58 -19.79 18.21 1.93
N THR A 59 -20.98 17.98 2.49
CA THR A 59 -21.22 18.18 3.92
C THR A 59 -20.29 17.31 4.77
N GLN A 60 -20.19 16.01 4.46
CA GLN A 60 -19.39 15.09 5.27
C GLN A 60 -17.88 15.28 5.05
N VAL A 61 -17.45 15.58 3.83
CA VAL A 61 -16.03 15.89 3.57
C VAL A 61 -15.63 17.21 4.22
N GLN A 62 -16.52 18.20 4.29
CA GLN A 62 -16.26 19.44 5.01
C GLN A 62 -16.05 19.15 6.51
N LEU A 63 -16.88 18.30 7.12
CA LEU A 63 -16.67 17.85 8.50
C LEU A 63 -15.32 17.15 8.66
N LEU A 64 -14.95 16.24 7.76
CA LEU A 64 -13.61 15.63 7.77
C LEU A 64 -12.48 16.67 7.67
N ALA A 65 -12.68 17.73 6.90
CA ALA A 65 -11.66 18.75 6.67
C ALA A 65 -11.53 19.74 7.82
N THR A 66 -12.59 20.03 8.58
CA THR A 66 -12.60 21.14 9.55
C THR A 66 -13.04 20.80 10.96
N ALA A 67 -13.68 19.66 11.22
CA ALA A 67 -14.16 19.32 12.56
C ALA A 67 -12.99 19.21 13.56
N ASN A 68 -13.21 19.74 14.76
CA ASN A 68 -12.25 19.72 15.85
C ASN A 68 -12.50 18.55 16.80
N ASP A 69 -13.73 18.06 16.88
CA ASP A 69 -14.09 16.89 17.67
C ASP A 69 -13.74 15.59 16.92
N GLN A 70 -13.14 14.65 17.65
CA GLN A 70 -12.77 13.35 17.09
C GLN A 70 -14.01 12.52 16.74
N ALA A 71 -15.07 12.58 17.56
CA ALA A 71 -16.28 11.80 17.29
C ALA A 71 -16.98 12.30 16.01
N GLU A 72 -16.97 13.61 15.75
CA GLU A 72 -17.47 14.18 14.49
C GLU A 72 -16.68 13.69 13.27
N LEU A 73 -15.34 13.67 13.35
CA LEU A 73 -14.49 13.16 12.26
C LEU A 73 -14.76 11.67 11.98
N GLU A 74 -14.87 10.86 13.03
CA GLU A 74 -15.15 9.42 12.91
C GLU A 74 -16.55 9.16 12.34
N SER A 75 -17.54 9.96 12.77
CA SER A 75 -18.90 9.91 12.24
C SER A 75 -18.95 10.28 10.76
N ALA A 76 -18.32 11.40 10.37
CA ALA A 76 -18.27 11.83 8.98
C ALA A 76 -17.59 10.78 8.08
N ARG A 77 -16.47 10.21 8.54
CA ARG A 77 -15.81 9.08 7.85
C ARG A 77 -16.78 7.91 7.69
N ARG A 78 -17.45 7.50 8.77
CA ARG A 78 -18.37 6.36 8.76
C ARG A 78 -19.50 6.59 7.75
N ILE A 79 -20.14 7.75 7.79
CA ILE A 79 -21.25 8.13 6.88
C ILE A 79 -20.81 8.05 5.41
N LEU A 80 -19.61 8.56 5.09
CA LEU A 80 -19.05 8.47 3.73
C LEU A 80 -18.77 7.02 3.30
N THR A 81 -18.49 6.13 4.24
CA THR A 81 -18.19 4.72 3.94
C THR A 81 -19.42 3.82 3.95
N ASP A 82 -20.50 4.18 4.64
CA ASP A 82 -21.67 3.31 4.81
C ASP A 82 -22.43 3.14 3.49
N ALA A 83 -22.61 4.22 2.71
CA ALA A 83 -23.33 4.16 1.43
C ALA A 83 -22.72 3.19 0.39
N PRO A 84 -21.40 3.23 0.08
CA PRO A 84 -20.81 2.27 -0.86
C PRO A 84 -20.66 0.85 -0.30
N ARG A 85 -20.82 0.66 1.02
CA ARG A 85 -20.82 -0.65 1.70
C ARG A 85 -22.21 -1.28 1.81
N ASP A 86 -23.26 -0.53 1.49
CA ASP A 86 -24.63 -1.04 1.52
C ASP A 86 -24.74 -2.28 0.59
N PRO A 87 -25.36 -3.39 1.05
CA PRO A 87 -25.55 -4.58 0.22
C PRO A 87 -26.30 -4.34 -1.10
N ALA A 88 -27.14 -3.30 -1.16
CA ALA A 88 -27.85 -2.88 -2.36
C ALA A 88 -27.01 -1.99 -3.29
N ALA A 89 -25.84 -1.52 -2.85
CA ALA A 89 -24.98 -0.65 -3.64
C ALA A 89 -24.52 -1.35 -4.92
N THR A 90 -24.95 -0.82 -6.07
CA THR A 90 -24.56 -1.35 -7.38
C THR A 90 -23.18 -0.83 -7.80
N ALA A 91 -22.55 -1.49 -8.77
CA ALA A 91 -21.30 -0.98 -9.38
C ALA A 91 -21.51 0.38 -10.07
N ILE A 92 -22.71 0.64 -10.61
CA ILE A 92 -23.04 1.91 -11.27
C ILE A 92 -23.13 3.03 -10.25
N PHE A 93 -23.80 2.79 -9.12
CA PHE A 93 -23.81 3.74 -8.01
C PHE A 93 -22.38 4.01 -7.52
N ARG A 94 -21.59 2.97 -7.23
CA ARG A 94 -20.21 3.14 -6.74
C ARG A 94 -19.34 3.95 -7.69
N ARG A 95 -19.46 3.74 -9.01
CA ARG A 95 -18.76 4.54 -10.02
C ARG A 95 -19.19 6.01 -9.96
N GLY A 96 -20.50 6.29 -9.97
CA GLY A 96 -21.00 7.67 -9.88
C GLY A 96 -20.64 8.36 -8.56
N TYR A 97 -20.71 7.64 -7.46
CA TYR A 97 -20.29 8.08 -6.13
C TYR A 97 -18.79 8.41 -6.11
N SER A 98 -17.96 7.56 -6.71
CA SER A 98 -16.51 7.77 -6.84
C SER A 98 -16.17 9.06 -7.59
N THR A 99 -16.84 9.32 -8.71
CA THR A 99 -16.63 10.54 -9.51
C THR A 99 -16.83 11.82 -8.70
N VAL A 100 -17.73 11.79 -7.72
CA VAL A 100 -18.00 12.93 -6.84
C VAL A 100 -17.03 12.97 -5.65
N LEU A 101 -16.80 11.85 -4.98
CA LEU A 101 -16.03 11.82 -3.75
C LEU A 101 -14.52 12.00 -3.96
N ILE A 102 -13.94 11.44 -5.02
CA ILE A 102 -12.49 11.46 -5.21
C ILE A 102 -11.95 12.89 -5.31
N PRO A 103 -12.54 13.82 -6.10
CA PRO A 103 -12.11 15.21 -6.13
C PRO A 103 -12.22 15.95 -4.79
N LEU A 104 -13.17 15.55 -3.94
CA LEU A 104 -13.38 16.15 -2.62
C LEU A 104 -12.41 15.59 -1.55
N LEU A 105 -12.18 14.28 -1.58
CA LEU A 105 -11.33 13.58 -0.61
C LEU A 105 -9.84 13.72 -0.89
N THR A 106 -9.43 13.83 -2.16
CA THR A 106 -8.01 13.90 -2.53
C THR A 106 -7.28 15.10 -1.88
N PRO A 107 -7.84 16.32 -1.87
CA PRO A 107 -7.24 17.44 -1.14
C PRO A 107 -7.06 17.16 0.35
N VAL A 108 -8.07 16.57 1.02
CA VAL A 108 -8.00 16.21 2.44
C VAL A 108 -6.95 15.13 2.69
N ALA A 109 -6.88 14.12 1.83
CA ALA A 109 -5.87 13.06 1.86
C ALA A 109 -4.43 13.59 1.68
N SER A 110 -4.26 14.69 0.96
CA SER A 110 -2.96 15.36 0.77
C SER A 110 -2.67 16.47 1.79
N GLY A 111 -3.61 16.78 2.67
CA GLY A 111 -3.52 17.87 3.65
C GLY A 111 -2.39 17.66 4.68
N THR A 112 -2.17 18.64 5.55
CA THR A 112 -1.09 18.57 6.56
C THR A 112 -1.45 17.70 7.77
N ASP A 113 -2.74 17.61 8.11
CA ASP A 113 -3.22 16.79 9.23
C ASP A 113 -3.25 15.29 8.85
N LEU A 114 -2.40 14.50 9.50
CA LEU A 114 -2.28 13.07 9.25
C LEU A 114 -3.58 12.30 9.54
N ARG A 115 -4.31 12.64 10.60
CA ARG A 115 -5.53 11.93 10.98
C ARG A 115 -6.63 12.15 9.95
N ARG A 116 -6.85 13.41 9.55
CA ARG A 116 -7.82 13.77 8.51
C ARG A 116 -7.45 13.13 7.17
N ALA A 117 -6.16 13.12 6.84
CA ALA A 117 -5.67 12.43 5.65
C ALA A 117 -5.98 10.92 5.69
N ILE A 118 -5.73 10.26 6.81
CA ILE A 118 -6.05 8.83 7.00
C ILE A 118 -7.55 8.56 6.84
N PHE A 119 -8.41 9.37 7.45
CA PHE A 119 -9.86 9.19 7.32
C PHE A 119 -10.36 9.41 5.89
N ALA A 120 -9.80 10.38 5.17
CA ALA A 120 -10.09 10.57 3.76
C ALA A 120 -9.65 9.37 2.90
N MET A 121 -8.46 8.82 3.15
CA MET A 121 -7.98 7.61 2.46
C MET A 121 -8.83 6.38 2.79
N GLN A 122 -9.29 6.25 4.03
CA GLN A 122 -10.22 5.18 4.41
C GLN A 122 -11.55 5.31 3.67
N ALA A 123 -12.06 6.52 3.47
CA ALA A 123 -13.25 6.74 2.64
C ALA A 123 -12.99 6.36 1.16
N LEU A 124 -11.84 6.72 0.60
CA LEU A 124 -11.44 6.32 -0.76
C LEU A 124 -11.42 4.79 -0.93
N ARG A 125 -10.92 4.04 0.06
CA ARG A 125 -10.87 2.57 0.01
C ARG A 125 -12.22 1.93 -0.28
N PHE A 126 -13.33 2.47 0.25
CA PHE A 126 -14.63 1.82 0.11
C PHE A 126 -15.33 2.10 -1.22
N LEU A 127 -14.75 2.94 -2.07
CA LEU A 127 -15.32 3.30 -3.36
C LEU A 127 -15.27 2.15 -4.39
N ARG A 128 -14.37 1.17 -4.21
CA ARG A 128 -14.20 0.00 -5.09
C ARG A 128 -13.99 0.33 -6.57
N SER A 129 -13.46 1.50 -6.89
CA SER A 129 -13.22 1.96 -8.27
C SER A 129 -11.73 2.01 -8.61
N ASN A 130 -11.41 1.92 -9.91
CA ASN A 130 -10.05 2.09 -10.41
C ASN A 130 -9.49 3.47 -10.03
N GLU A 131 -10.32 4.51 -10.11
CA GLU A 131 -9.92 5.88 -9.78
C GLU A 131 -9.55 6.01 -8.29
N ALA A 132 -10.22 5.27 -7.41
CA ALA A 132 -9.88 5.22 -5.99
C ALA A 132 -8.56 4.47 -5.74
N VAL A 133 -8.31 3.38 -6.47
CA VAL A 133 -6.99 2.72 -6.49
C VAL A 133 -5.93 3.72 -6.91
N ASP A 134 -6.17 4.47 -7.99
CA ASP A 134 -5.20 5.43 -8.51
C ASP A 134 -4.91 6.56 -7.53
N ALA A 135 -5.94 7.06 -6.82
CA ALA A 135 -5.81 8.05 -5.77
C ALA A 135 -4.99 7.53 -4.58
N LEU A 136 -5.23 6.29 -4.14
CA LEU A 136 -4.46 5.68 -3.05
C LEU A 136 -3.02 5.37 -3.46
N LEU A 137 -2.78 4.85 -4.66
CA LEU A 137 -1.42 4.62 -5.17
C LEU A 137 -0.64 5.94 -5.37
N ASN A 138 -1.33 7.04 -5.68
CA ASN A 138 -0.73 8.37 -5.69
C ASN A 138 -0.33 8.86 -4.29
N ARG A 139 -0.97 8.37 -3.23
CA ARG A 139 -0.53 8.65 -1.84
C ARG A 139 0.47 7.62 -1.33
N ALA A 140 0.49 6.42 -1.90
CA ALA A 140 1.46 5.38 -1.56
C ALA A 140 2.85 5.60 -2.18
N SER A 141 2.97 6.43 -3.21
CA SER A 141 4.23 6.67 -3.92
C SER A 141 5.10 7.73 -3.27
N LEU A 142 6.39 7.43 -3.08
CA LEU A 142 7.40 8.40 -2.61
C LEU A 142 7.56 9.60 -3.56
N ALA A 143 7.22 9.45 -4.84
CA ALA A 143 7.29 10.56 -5.80
C ALA A 143 6.35 11.71 -5.40
N THR A 144 5.17 11.38 -4.88
CA THR A 144 4.03 12.28 -4.68
C THR A 144 3.63 12.49 -3.22
N GLU A 145 4.11 11.65 -2.30
CA GLU A 145 3.88 11.76 -0.86
C GLU A 145 5.20 11.54 -0.08
N LYS A 146 5.65 12.55 0.66
CA LYS A 146 6.94 12.50 1.38
C LYS A 146 6.80 11.96 2.79
N ASP A 147 5.60 12.01 3.37
CA ASP A 147 5.33 11.45 4.68
C ASP A 147 5.25 9.91 4.64
N GLY A 148 6.15 9.24 5.36
CA GLY A 148 6.20 7.77 5.39
C GLY A 148 4.97 7.11 6.02
N ALA A 149 4.37 7.73 7.04
CA ALA A 149 3.17 7.20 7.70
C ALA A 149 1.96 7.25 6.76
N ARG A 150 1.81 8.33 5.97
CA ARG A 150 0.78 8.41 4.93
C ARG A 150 1.00 7.38 3.84
N ARG A 151 2.23 7.22 3.35
CA ARG A 151 2.54 6.20 2.34
C ARG A 151 2.20 4.80 2.83
N LEU A 152 2.56 4.48 4.07
CA LEU A 152 2.23 3.21 4.72
C LEU A 152 0.72 2.97 4.73
N VAL A 153 -0.06 3.93 5.23
CA VAL A 153 -1.52 3.80 5.30
C VAL A 153 -2.14 3.71 3.90
N ALA A 154 -1.70 4.56 2.97
CA ALA A 154 -2.18 4.55 1.59
C ALA A 154 -1.89 3.23 0.89
N ALA A 155 -0.68 2.69 1.03
CA ALA A 155 -0.28 1.42 0.47
C ALA A 155 -1.10 0.25 1.05
N GLY A 156 -1.34 0.24 2.37
CA GLY A 156 -2.16 -0.78 3.02
C GLY A 156 -3.62 -0.73 2.57
N LEU A 157 -4.21 0.47 2.47
CA LEU A 157 -5.57 0.65 1.98
C LEU A 157 -5.69 0.33 0.48
N ALA A 158 -4.66 0.63 -0.31
CA ALA A 158 -4.60 0.23 -1.71
C ALA A 158 -4.57 -1.30 -1.83
N ALA A 159 -3.69 -1.98 -1.09
CA ALA A 159 -3.63 -3.44 -1.09
C ALA A 159 -4.97 -4.07 -0.70
N ASP A 160 -5.63 -3.56 0.36
CA ASP A 160 -6.96 -4.02 0.75
C ASP A 160 -8.01 -3.79 -0.35
N LEU A 161 -8.04 -2.60 -0.96
CA LEU A 161 -8.94 -2.27 -2.07
C LEU A 161 -8.71 -3.16 -3.31
N LEU A 162 -7.47 -3.55 -3.61
CA LEU A 162 -7.16 -4.37 -4.79
C LEU A 162 -7.82 -5.76 -4.74
N SER A 163 -8.17 -6.25 -3.56
CA SER A 163 -8.86 -7.54 -3.39
C SER A 163 -10.30 -7.52 -3.93
N ASP A 164 -10.99 -6.37 -3.89
CA ASP A 164 -12.43 -6.26 -4.15
C ASP A 164 -12.84 -5.08 -5.04
N ALA A 165 -11.87 -4.35 -5.62
CA ALA A 165 -12.13 -3.29 -6.61
C ALA A 165 -12.72 -3.84 -7.91
N ASP A 166 -13.56 -3.05 -8.57
CA ASP A 166 -14.15 -3.33 -9.89
C ASP A 166 -13.12 -3.04 -11.01
N LEU A 167 -12.13 -3.93 -11.17
CA LEU A 167 -11.01 -3.80 -12.12
C LEU A 167 -11.11 -4.75 -13.31
N SER A 168 -10.87 -4.21 -14.51
CA SER A 168 -10.63 -5.00 -15.72
C SER A 168 -9.22 -5.63 -15.74
N PRO A 169 -9.00 -6.68 -16.54
CA PRO A 169 -7.67 -7.28 -16.73
C PRO A 169 -6.56 -6.28 -17.05
N ILE A 170 -6.81 -5.36 -18.00
CA ILE A 170 -5.84 -4.34 -18.42
C ILE A 170 -5.48 -3.40 -17.25
N GLN A 171 -6.46 -3.02 -16.43
CA GLN A 171 -6.24 -2.19 -15.25
C GLN A 171 -5.39 -2.92 -14.20
N MET A 172 -5.67 -4.21 -13.96
CA MET A 172 -4.87 -5.02 -13.02
C MET A 172 -3.39 -5.08 -13.43
N GLU A 173 -3.11 -5.26 -14.73
CA GLU A 173 -1.73 -5.26 -15.25
C GLU A 173 -1.05 -3.89 -15.12
N ALA A 174 -1.78 -2.80 -15.41
CA ALA A 174 -1.27 -1.44 -15.25
C ALA A 174 -0.94 -1.12 -13.78
N ILE A 175 -1.83 -1.54 -12.87
CA ILE A 175 -1.64 -1.40 -11.43
C ILE A 175 -0.42 -2.20 -10.95
N ALA A 176 -0.25 -3.45 -11.39
CA ALA A 176 0.89 -4.29 -11.01
C ALA A 176 2.23 -3.63 -11.41
N LYS A 177 2.32 -3.05 -12.61
CA LYS A 177 3.50 -2.28 -13.03
C LYS A 177 3.73 -1.07 -12.12
N ARG A 178 2.66 -0.33 -11.79
CA ARG A 178 2.74 0.84 -10.93
C ARG A 178 3.13 0.50 -9.50
N LEU A 179 2.66 -0.62 -8.95
CA LEU A 179 3.10 -1.16 -7.66
C LEU A 179 4.61 -1.42 -7.68
N GLY A 180 5.13 -2.02 -8.75
CA GLY A 180 6.57 -2.25 -8.92
C GLY A 180 7.39 -0.95 -8.91
N ILE A 181 6.90 0.09 -9.59
CA ILE A 181 7.55 1.42 -9.58
C ILE A 181 7.52 2.04 -8.17
N CYS A 182 6.39 1.96 -7.46
CA CYS A 182 6.28 2.48 -6.10
C CYS A 182 7.21 1.74 -5.14
N ALA A 183 7.22 0.40 -5.23
CA ALA A 183 8.07 -0.48 -4.43
C ALA A 183 9.55 -0.16 -4.62
N LEU A 184 10.01 -0.02 -5.86
CA LEU A 184 11.42 0.26 -6.13
C LEU A 184 11.88 1.62 -5.56
N ALA A 185 10.99 2.62 -5.59
CA ALA A 185 11.29 3.96 -5.08
C ALA A 185 11.20 4.06 -3.55
N GLU A 186 10.50 3.15 -2.89
CA GLU A 186 10.22 3.25 -1.46
C GLU A 186 11.47 3.02 -0.60
N THR A 187 11.58 3.82 0.46
CA THR A 187 12.66 3.76 1.44
C THR A 187 12.17 3.27 2.81
N ASP A 188 10.88 3.44 3.12
CA ASP A 188 10.27 2.94 4.34
C ASP A 188 9.90 1.45 4.20
N SER A 189 10.46 0.60 5.07
CA SER A 189 10.28 -0.84 4.98
C SER A 189 8.83 -1.30 5.23
N PHE A 190 8.03 -0.56 6.01
CA PHE A 190 6.65 -0.92 6.27
C PHE A 190 5.75 -0.54 5.10
N ALA A 191 5.94 0.66 4.53
CA ALA A 191 5.24 1.08 3.33
C ALA A 191 5.55 0.15 2.15
N LEU A 192 6.83 -0.22 1.99
CA LEU A 192 7.27 -1.18 0.97
C LEU A 192 6.58 -2.54 1.16
N GLN A 193 6.47 -3.03 2.39
CA GLN A 193 5.77 -4.28 2.66
C GLN A 193 4.32 -4.24 2.17
N GLN A 194 3.60 -3.14 2.40
CA GLN A 194 2.22 -3.01 1.94
C GLN A 194 2.13 -2.92 0.40
N GLN A 195 3.08 -2.23 -0.24
CA GLN A 195 3.15 -2.17 -1.71
C GLN A 195 3.39 -3.55 -2.32
N LEU A 196 4.26 -4.37 -1.71
CA LEU A 196 4.49 -5.76 -2.13
C LEU A 196 3.26 -6.65 -1.87
N GLU A 197 2.54 -6.46 -0.76
CA GLU A 197 1.28 -7.18 -0.50
C GLU A 197 0.18 -6.83 -1.52
N GLY A 198 0.26 -5.66 -2.17
CA GLY A 198 -0.62 -5.29 -3.28
C GLY A 198 -0.60 -6.29 -4.44
N PHE A 199 0.55 -6.92 -4.73
CA PHE A 199 0.62 -8.01 -5.73
C PHE A 199 -0.18 -9.22 -5.28
N ASN A 200 -0.05 -9.62 -4.01
CA ASN A 200 -0.80 -10.74 -3.44
C ASN A 200 -2.31 -10.46 -3.46
N ALA A 201 -2.73 -9.24 -3.17
CA ALA A 201 -4.13 -8.84 -3.22
C ALA A 201 -4.72 -9.01 -4.63
N LEU A 202 -3.97 -8.63 -5.68
CA LEU A 202 -4.37 -8.88 -7.06
C LEU A 202 -4.44 -10.38 -7.39
N LEU A 203 -3.44 -11.15 -6.96
CA LEU A 203 -3.32 -12.58 -7.29
C LEU A 203 -4.35 -13.48 -6.59
N LYS A 204 -4.88 -13.05 -5.43
CA LYS A 204 -5.89 -13.80 -4.66
C LYS A 204 -7.33 -13.56 -5.13
N ARG A 205 -7.55 -12.75 -6.18
CA ARG A 205 -8.89 -12.46 -6.70
C ARG A 205 -9.51 -13.73 -7.30
N SER A 206 -10.74 -14.05 -6.88
CA SER A 206 -11.45 -15.27 -7.28
C SER A 206 -11.72 -15.39 -8.79
N GLN A 207 -11.76 -14.27 -9.51
CA GLN A 207 -12.04 -14.21 -10.94
C GLN A 207 -10.85 -13.67 -11.75
N LEU A 208 -9.61 -13.96 -11.33
CA LEU A 208 -8.43 -13.52 -12.04
C LEU A 208 -8.15 -14.40 -13.27
N PRO A 209 -8.14 -13.85 -14.51
CA PRO A 209 -7.76 -14.61 -15.69
C PRO A 209 -6.30 -15.09 -15.60
N ALA A 210 -6.02 -16.31 -16.09
CA ALA A 210 -4.70 -16.93 -15.98
C ALA A 210 -3.58 -16.07 -16.61
N ASP A 211 -3.84 -15.47 -17.78
CA ASP A 211 -2.86 -14.59 -18.45
C ASP A 211 -2.57 -13.33 -17.63
N THR A 212 -3.60 -12.73 -17.03
CA THR A 212 -3.42 -11.58 -16.13
C THR A 212 -2.64 -11.99 -14.88
N ALA A 213 -2.95 -13.16 -14.28
CA ALA A 213 -2.21 -13.68 -13.14
C ALA A 213 -0.72 -13.86 -13.44
N LYS A 214 -0.39 -14.34 -14.65
CA LYS A 214 0.98 -14.47 -15.13
C LYS A 214 1.68 -13.12 -15.28
N THR A 215 1.00 -12.14 -15.86
CA THR A 215 1.55 -10.77 -16.00
C THR A 215 1.79 -10.12 -14.64
N VAL A 216 0.85 -10.25 -13.70
CA VAL A 216 0.99 -9.71 -12.33
C VAL A 216 2.17 -10.36 -11.61
N ARG A 217 2.31 -11.70 -11.65
CA ARG A 217 3.45 -12.41 -11.07
C ARG A 217 4.78 -12.02 -11.70
N LYS A 218 4.82 -11.86 -13.02
CA LYS A 218 6.01 -11.35 -13.71
C LYS A 218 6.42 -9.98 -13.17
N SER A 219 5.48 -9.06 -12.99
CA SER A 219 5.74 -7.75 -12.39
C SER A 219 6.18 -7.83 -10.93
N GLU A 220 5.62 -8.74 -10.13
CA GLU A 220 6.06 -8.99 -8.75
C GLU A 220 7.52 -9.46 -8.72
N PHE A 221 7.87 -10.48 -9.53
CA PHE A 221 9.23 -11.01 -9.58
C PHE A 221 10.23 -9.97 -10.11
N GLU A 222 9.81 -9.13 -11.05
CA GLU A 222 10.62 -8.00 -11.53
C GLU A 222 10.88 -6.97 -10.43
N ALA A 223 9.83 -6.58 -9.69
CA ALA A 223 9.96 -5.66 -8.57
C ALA A 223 10.90 -6.22 -7.49
N ILE A 224 10.76 -7.51 -7.13
CA ILE A 224 11.63 -8.16 -6.15
C ILE A 224 13.07 -8.23 -6.64
N ALA A 225 13.31 -8.57 -7.91
CA ALA A 225 14.67 -8.63 -8.48
C ALA A 225 15.34 -7.25 -8.53
N LEU A 226 14.61 -6.20 -8.92
CA LEU A 226 15.12 -4.84 -8.94
C LEU A 226 15.39 -4.31 -7.53
N LEU A 227 14.52 -4.62 -6.57
CA LEU A 227 14.74 -4.32 -5.15
C LEU A 227 15.97 -5.04 -4.60
N ALA A 228 16.12 -6.33 -4.91
CA ALA A 228 17.29 -7.12 -4.51
C ALA A 228 18.59 -6.49 -5.01
N SER A 229 18.63 -6.12 -6.30
CA SER A 229 19.77 -5.43 -6.90
C SER A 229 20.04 -4.07 -6.23
N SER A 230 19.00 -3.27 -5.98
CA SER A 230 19.12 -1.97 -5.27
C SER A 230 19.65 -2.13 -3.84
N ILE A 231 19.18 -3.14 -3.10
CA ILE A 231 19.65 -3.46 -1.75
C ILE A 231 21.11 -3.91 -1.81
N ALA A 232 21.49 -4.78 -2.76
CA ALA A 232 22.85 -5.26 -2.92
C ALA A 232 23.87 -4.13 -3.21
N GLN A 233 23.42 -3.02 -3.80
CA GLN A 233 24.27 -1.84 -4.01
C GLN A 233 24.62 -1.12 -2.70
N GLN A 234 23.78 -1.21 -1.67
CA GLN A 234 24.05 -0.56 -0.38
C GLN A 234 25.25 -1.19 0.34
N PRO A 235 26.12 -0.38 0.98
CA PRO A 235 27.28 -0.88 1.71
C PRO A 235 26.93 -1.50 3.07
N ASN A 236 25.79 -1.11 3.66
CA ASN A 236 25.36 -1.50 5.00
C ASN A 236 23.97 -2.16 4.95
N ALA A 237 23.60 -2.78 6.07
CA ALA A 237 22.31 -3.41 6.29
C ALA A 237 21.14 -2.50 5.89
N ASP A 238 20.34 -2.96 4.94
CA ASP A 238 19.17 -2.25 4.43
C ASP A 238 17.88 -2.76 5.11
N ALA A 239 17.07 -1.83 5.64
CA ALA A 239 15.81 -2.14 6.30
C ALA A 239 14.74 -2.68 5.34
N ARG A 240 14.83 -2.39 4.04
CA ARG A 240 13.92 -2.91 3.01
C ARG A 240 13.96 -4.43 2.90
N MET A 241 15.02 -5.08 3.39
CA MET A 241 15.10 -6.53 3.50
C MET A 241 13.97 -7.14 4.33
N ASN A 242 13.43 -6.42 5.33
CA ASN A 242 12.27 -6.85 6.11
C ASN A 242 11.04 -7.09 5.23
N ALA A 243 10.78 -6.17 4.30
CA ALA A 243 9.64 -6.25 3.38
C ALA A 243 9.84 -7.39 2.37
N VAL A 244 11.05 -7.48 1.80
CA VAL A 244 11.39 -8.52 0.82
C VAL A 244 11.28 -9.91 1.43
N TYR A 245 11.79 -10.12 2.66
CA TYR A 245 11.65 -11.39 3.37
C TYR A 245 10.18 -11.85 3.44
N ARG A 246 9.28 -10.95 3.85
CA ARG A 246 7.85 -11.27 3.93
C ARG A 246 7.24 -11.56 2.57
N ALA A 247 7.60 -10.78 1.54
CA ALA A 247 7.15 -11.03 0.18
C ALA A 247 7.59 -12.41 -0.35
N LEU A 248 8.81 -12.86 -0.02
CA LEU A 248 9.29 -14.19 -0.43
C LEU A 248 8.47 -15.34 0.16
N ILE A 249 7.84 -15.16 1.32
CA ILE A 249 6.93 -16.17 1.89
C ILE A 249 5.71 -16.33 0.98
N SER A 250 5.14 -15.22 0.51
CA SER A 250 4.02 -15.25 -0.43
C SER A 250 4.44 -15.82 -1.77
N VAL A 251 5.58 -15.39 -2.33
CA VAL A 251 6.13 -15.94 -3.58
C VAL A 251 6.34 -17.45 -3.47
N ARG A 252 6.80 -17.97 -2.33
CA ARG A 252 6.93 -19.42 -2.11
C ARG A 252 5.59 -20.14 -2.17
N ASN A 253 4.57 -19.61 -1.49
CA ASN A 253 3.25 -20.22 -1.50
C ASN A 253 2.65 -20.21 -2.92
N GLN A 254 2.76 -19.08 -3.63
CA GLN A 254 2.38 -18.96 -5.03
C GLN A 254 3.15 -19.96 -5.90
N TRP A 255 4.48 -20.06 -5.72
CA TRP A 255 5.35 -20.93 -6.50
C TRP A 255 4.87 -22.38 -6.47
N VAL A 256 4.45 -22.89 -5.31
CA VAL A 256 3.95 -24.27 -5.20
C VAL A 256 2.73 -24.49 -6.09
N GLU A 257 1.81 -23.52 -6.13
CA GLU A 257 0.54 -23.58 -6.85
C GLU A 257 0.65 -23.27 -8.36
N MET A 258 1.76 -22.69 -8.82
CA MET A 258 1.90 -22.29 -10.24
C MET A 258 1.95 -23.50 -11.20
N PRO A 259 1.35 -23.41 -12.40
CA PRO A 259 1.53 -24.40 -13.47
C PRO A 259 3.00 -24.56 -13.90
N THR A 260 3.40 -25.77 -14.28
CA THR A 260 4.79 -26.10 -14.66
C THR A 260 5.33 -25.22 -15.79
N ALA A 261 4.55 -25.00 -16.85
CA ALA A 261 4.98 -24.16 -17.97
C ALA A 261 5.30 -22.72 -17.53
N GLU A 262 4.56 -22.22 -16.54
CA GLU A 262 4.79 -20.89 -15.99
C GLU A 262 5.98 -20.85 -15.03
N LYS A 263 6.16 -21.88 -14.20
CA LYS A 263 7.38 -22.06 -13.37
C LYS A 263 8.62 -21.97 -14.23
N THR A 264 8.68 -22.70 -15.33
CA THR A 264 9.83 -22.69 -16.24
C THR A 264 10.07 -21.30 -16.84
N ALA A 265 9.02 -20.57 -17.22
CA ALA A 265 9.16 -19.23 -17.78
C ALA A 265 9.62 -18.18 -16.75
N ALA A 266 9.16 -18.29 -15.50
CA ALA A 266 9.45 -17.32 -14.45
C ALA A 266 10.74 -17.62 -13.64
N ALA A 267 11.17 -18.89 -13.64
CA ALA A 267 12.31 -19.38 -12.87
C ALA A 267 13.60 -18.58 -13.03
N PRO A 268 14.08 -18.26 -14.26
CA PRO A 268 15.35 -17.54 -14.42
C PRO A 268 15.34 -16.17 -13.75
N GLN A 269 14.24 -15.44 -13.87
CA GLN A 269 14.09 -14.10 -13.30
C GLN A 269 14.03 -14.15 -11.77
N LEU A 270 13.19 -15.03 -11.22
CA LEU A 270 13.10 -15.21 -9.76
C LEU A 270 14.46 -15.64 -9.18
N ALA A 271 15.12 -16.63 -9.78
CA ALA A 271 16.40 -17.13 -9.29
C ALA A 271 17.51 -16.05 -9.25
N ARG A 272 17.57 -15.19 -10.27
CA ARG A 272 18.52 -14.06 -10.28
C ARG A 272 18.27 -13.10 -9.12
N GLY A 273 17.00 -12.72 -8.91
CA GLY A 273 16.62 -11.88 -7.76
C GLY A 273 16.99 -12.50 -6.41
N LEU A 274 16.75 -13.81 -6.24
CA LEU A 274 17.11 -14.53 -5.01
C LEU A 274 18.62 -14.55 -4.78
N VAL A 275 19.42 -14.80 -5.82
CA VAL A 275 20.89 -14.74 -5.73
C VAL A 275 21.37 -13.34 -5.38
N ASP A 276 20.76 -12.29 -5.93
CA ASP A 276 21.15 -10.92 -5.61
C ASP A 276 20.85 -10.56 -4.14
N LEU A 277 19.78 -11.09 -3.55
CA LEU A 277 19.52 -10.96 -2.11
C LEU A 277 20.56 -11.69 -1.25
N LEU A 278 20.97 -12.89 -1.69
CA LEU A 278 22.03 -13.65 -1.01
C LEU A 278 23.37 -12.92 -1.08
N LYS A 279 23.73 -12.35 -2.24
CA LYS A 279 24.91 -11.49 -2.41
C LYS A 279 24.84 -10.24 -1.55
N ALA A 280 23.67 -9.61 -1.44
CA ALA A 280 23.48 -8.47 -0.54
C ALA A 280 23.79 -8.85 0.91
N SER A 281 23.31 -10.01 1.35
CA SER A 281 23.54 -10.53 2.71
C SER A 281 25.01 -10.84 2.98
N ASP A 282 25.70 -11.43 2.00
CA ASP A 282 27.15 -11.71 2.08
C ASP A 282 27.98 -10.42 2.18
N LYS A 283 27.67 -9.44 1.32
CA LYS A 283 28.33 -8.13 1.31
C LYS A 283 28.09 -7.37 2.61
N GLN A 284 26.85 -7.35 3.10
CA GLN A 284 26.44 -6.57 4.27
C GLN A 284 26.64 -7.32 5.59
N TRP A 285 27.20 -8.53 5.55
CA TRP A 285 27.35 -9.46 6.67
C TRP A 285 27.67 -8.79 8.01
N THR A 286 28.78 -8.04 8.07
CA THR A 286 29.25 -7.40 9.31
C THR A 286 28.22 -6.42 9.86
N SER A 287 27.68 -5.55 9.00
CA SER A 287 26.70 -4.53 9.40
C SER A 287 25.36 -5.13 9.84
N VAL A 288 24.91 -6.21 9.20
CA VAL A 288 23.66 -6.89 9.55
C VAL A 288 23.80 -7.63 10.87
N ARG A 289 24.92 -8.34 11.07
CA ARG A 289 25.20 -9.08 12.32
C ARG A 289 25.31 -8.16 13.52
N ALA A 290 25.81 -6.94 13.33
CA ALA A 290 25.84 -5.91 14.37
C ALA A 290 24.46 -5.31 14.67
N ASN A 291 23.45 -5.53 13.82
CA ASN A 291 22.11 -4.98 13.97
C ASN A 291 21.11 -6.06 14.43
N ALA A 292 20.83 -6.07 15.73
CA ALA A 292 19.90 -7.03 16.34
C ALA A 292 18.47 -6.98 15.76
N ASN A 293 18.03 -5.82 15.25
CA ASN A 293 16.69 -5.64 14.71
C ASN A 293 16.56 -6.19 13.27
N LEU A 294 17.63 -6.13 12.48
CA LEU A 294 17.62 -6.56 11.07
C LEU A 294 18.15 -7.99 10.88
N SER A 295 19.05 -8.45 11.73
CA SER A 295 19.66 -9.78 11.63
C SER A 295 18.64 -10.93 11.48
N PRO A 296 17.52 -10.97 12.23
CA PRO A 296 16.50 -12.02 12.06
C PRO A 296 15.85 -12.02 10.67
N SER A 297 15.60 -10.85 10.09
CA SER A 297 15.00 -10.74 8.76
C SER A 297 15.95 -11.16 7.66
N TYR A 298 17.24 -10.88 7.78
CA TYR A 298 18.26 -11.40 6.85
C TYR A 298 18.39 -12.92 6.97
N ALA A 299 18.38 -13.46 8.18
CA ALA A 299 18.38 -14.92 8.41
C ALA A 299 17.16 -15.58 7.75
N GLY A 300 15.97 -15.02 8.01
CA GLY A 300 14.72 -15.48 7.42
C GLY A 300 14.71 -15.37 5.91
N MET A 301 15.23 -14.26 5.36
CA MET A 301 15.39 -14.07 3.92
C MET A 301 16.31 -15.14 3.33
N CYS A 302 17.50 -15.36 3.90
CA CYS A 302 18.46 -16.34 3.39
C CYS A 302 17.86 -17.76 3.37
N ASN A 303 17.13 -18.13 4.42
CA ASN A 303 16.39 -19.40 4.46
C ASN A 303 15.33 -19.48 3.36
N SER A 304 14.47 -18.45 3.23
CA SER A 304 13.43 -18.42 2.20
C SER A 304 14.01 -18.44 0.78
N ALA A 305 15.10 -17.71 0.55
CA ALA A 305 15.80 -17.68 -0.72
C ALA A 305 16.42 -19.03 -1.06
N GLU A 306 17.06 -19.72 -0.10
CA GLU A 306 17.59 -21.06 -0.33
C GLU A 306 16.48 -22.06 -0.68
N VAL A 307 15.36 -22.03 0.06
CA VAL A 307 14.22 -22.92 -0.20
C VAL A 307 13.65 -22.68 -1.59
N LEU A 308 13.42 -21.41 -1.96
CA LEU A 308 12.93 -21.04 -3.29
C LEU A 308 13.94 -21.42 -4.39
N LEU A 309 15.23 -21.16 -4.20
CA LEU A 309 16.27 -21.53 -5.16
C LEU A 309 16.31 -23.04 -5.39
N ARG A 310 16.14 -23.87 -4.34
CA ARG A 310 16.01 -25.33 -4.49
C ARG A 310 14.76 -25.72 -5.28
N LEU A 311 13.62 -25.08 -5.05
CA LEU A 311 12.38 -25.35 -5.79
C LEU A 311 12.51 -24.96 -7.26
N VAL A 312 13.12 -23.80 -7.54
CA VAL A 312 13.41 -23.34 -8.90
C VAL A 312 14.40 -24.28 -9.57
N ASP A 313 15.48 -24.66 -8.89
CA ASP A 313 16.52 -25.53 -9.42
C ASP A 313 15.98 -26.91 -9.83
N ARG A 314 15.13 -27.52 -9.00
CA ARG A 314 14.45 -28.77 -9.32
C ARG A 314 13.58 -28.66 -10.58
N SER A 315 13.04 -27.47 -10.85
CA SER A 315 12.21 -27.21 -12.03
C SER A 315 13.07 -26.96 -13.28
N MET A 316 14.23 -26.33 -13.12
CA MET A 316 15.12 -25.96 -14.24
C MET A 316 16.11 -27.06 -14.62
N ARG A 317 16.57 -27.85 -13.66
CA ARG A 317 17.59 -28.89 -13.83
C ARG A 317 17.14 -30.19 -13.15
N PRO A 318 16.07 -30.86 -13.64
CA PRO A 318 15.51 -32.05 -13.00
C PRO A 318 16.50 -33.22 -12.88
N ASN A 319 17.53 -33.25 -13.73
CA ASN A 319 18.56 -34.29 -13.76
C ASN A 319 19.88 -33.88 -13.09
N ALA A 320 19.98 -32.67 -12.53
CA ALA A 320 21.18 -32.27 -11.80
C ALA A 320 21.33 -33.11 -10.51
N PRO A 321 22.56 -33.38 -10.05
CA PRO A 321 22.78 -33.96 -8.73
C PRO A 321 22.03 -33.12 -7.70
N ARG A 322 21.14 -33.77 -6.93
CA ARG A 322 20.39 -33.07 -5.88
C ARG A 322 21.41 -32.44 -4.94
N SER A 323 21.29 -31.13 -4.68
CA SER A 323 22.00 -30.56 -3.53
C SER A 323 21.62 -31.40 -2.32
N THR A 324 22.58 -31.71 -1.46
CA THR A 324 22.31 -32.42 -0.20
C THR A 324 21.07 -31.80 0.47
N ASP A 325 20.19 -32.63 1.04
CA ASP A 325 18.93 -32.15 1.62
C ASP A 325 19.16 -31.21 2.82
N ASP A 326 20.40 -31.11 3.29
CA ASP A 326 20.85 -30.14 4.27
C ASP A 326 20.80 -28.71 3.74
N ARG A 327 19.94 -27.89 4.34
CA ARG A 327 19.95 -26.42 4.18
C ARG A 327 21.27 -25.86 4.74
N VAL A 328 22.02 -25.15 3.90
CA VAL A 328 23.38 -24.67 4.23
C VAL A 328 23.33 -23.25 4.77
N LEU A 329 22.58 -22.34 4.13
CA LEU A 329 22.59 -20.91 4.48
C LEU A 329 22.06 -20.62 5.90
N PRO A 330 20.97 -21.26 6.39
CA PRO A 330 20.55 -21.10 7.78
C PRO A 330 21.62 -21.56 8.78
N LYS A 331 22.25 -22.72 8.53
CA LYS A 331 23.27 -23.28 9.41
C LYS A 331 24.50 -22.38 9.50
N THR A 332 25.01 -21.91 8.36
CA THR A 332 26.18 -21.03 8.32
C THR A 332 25.88 -19.64 8.89
N TRP A 333 24.64 -19.15 8.74
CA TRP A 333 24.18 -17.93 9.41
C TRP A 333 24.17 -18.09 10.94
N GLU A 334 23.57 -19.17 11.45
CA GLU A 334 23.49 -19.46 12.88
C GLU A 334 24.87 -19.64 13.51
N SER A 335 25.77 -20.38 12.85
CA SER A 335 27.15 -20.61 13.32
C SER A 335 28.10 -19.43 13.10
N ALA A 336 27.61 -18.32 12.53
CA ALA A 336 28.43 -17.16 12.16
C ALA A 336 29.60 -17.48 11.20
N ASP A 337 29.50 -18.55 10.42
CA ASP A 337 30.54 -18.97 9.48
C ASP A 337 30.40 -18.22 8.15
N LYS A 338 31.02 -17.04 8.08
CA LYS A 338 30.99 -16.20 6.87
C LYS A 338 31.60 -16.93 5.67
N ALA A 339 32.70 -17.68 5.85
CA ALA A 339 33.39 -18.30 4.74
C ALA A 339 32.52 -19.38 4.07
N ALA A 340 31.87 -20.23 4.87
CA ALA A 340 30.93 -21.22 4.37
C ALA A 340 29.68 -20.57 3.77
N PHE A 341 29.20 -19.47 4.34
CA PHE A 341 28.09 -18.69 3.76
C PHE A 341 28.47 -18.15 2.37
N THR A 342 29.60 -17.47 2.21
CA THR A 342 30.09 -16.95 0.92
C THR A 342 30.25 -18.05 -0.12
N ALA A 343 30.80 -19.22 0.29
CA ALA A 343 30.95 -20.36 -0.61
C ALA A 343 29.60 -20.87 -1.15
N GLU A 344 28.58 -20.92 -0.29
CA GLU A 344 27.24 -21.34 -0.67
C GLU A 344 26.54 -20.29 -1.57
N VAL A 345 26.70 -19.00 -1.30
CA VAL A 345 26.24 -17.91 -2.18
C VAL A 345 26.86 -18.02 -3.57
N LYS A 346 28.17 -18.33 -3.65
CA LYS A 346 28.86 -18.56 -4.91
C LYS A 346 28.30 -19.79 -5.64
N ARG A 347 28.10 -20.91 -4.93
CA ARG A 347 27.51 -22.13 -5.50
C ARG A 347 26.15 -21.86 -6.14
N TRP A 348 25.28 -21.12 -5.45
CA TRP A 348 23.98 -20.71 -6.01
C TRP A 348 24.13 -19.79 -7.21
N SER A 349 25.05 -18.82 -7.15
CA SER A 349 25.33 -17.93 -8.28
C SER A 349 25.75 -18.70 -9.53
N ASP A 350 26.65 -19.67 -9.37
CA ASP A 350 27.14 -20.52 -10.46
C ASP A 350 26.02 -21.40 -11.03
N ALA A 351 25.17 -21.98 -10.17
CA ALA A 351 24.02 -22.77 -10.61
C ALA A 351 23.01 -21.94 -11.42
N VAL A 352 22.63 -20.77 -10.91
CA VAL A 352 21.66 -19.87 -11.57
C VAL A 352 22.20 -19.32 -12.89
N ALA A 353 23.51 -19.14 -13.03
CA ALA A 353 24.12 -18.73 -14.30
C ALA A 353 23.90 -19.73 -15.44
N THR A 354 23.56 -20.99 -15.12
CA THR A 354 23.25 -22.03 -16.13
C THR A 354 21.79 -22.02 -16.59
N TYR A 355 20.91 -21.24 -15.93
CA TYR A 355 19.50 -21.16 -16.29
C TYR A 355 19.37 -20.31 -17.56
N LYS A 356 19.08 -20.99 -18.67
CA LYS A 356 18.86 -20.35 -19.98
C LYS A 356 17.50 -19.69 -20.06
#